data_AF-Q45Y94-F1
#
_entry.id   AF-Q45Y94-F1
#
_cell.length_a   1.000
_cell.length_b   1.000
_cell.length_c   1.000
_cell.angle_alpha   90.00
_cell.angle_beta   90.00
_cell.angle_gamma   90.00
#
_symmetry.space_group_name_H-M   'P 1'
#
loop_
_entity.id
_entity.type
_entity.pdbx_description
1 polymer ?
#
loop_
_entity_poly.entity_id
_entity_poly.type
_entity_poly.pdbx_seq_one_letter_code
_entity_poly.pdbx_strand_id
1 'polypeptide(L)'
;NKKSIDGIITFLKDGTLDPNTEVVVAPPTIYLPYVHQNICGTVQVAAQNCYKVEKGAFTGETSPEMLKDNGISWVILGHSERRHVFGESNELIGEKTKYALEKGLSLIPCIGEKLDERDAGKTEEVVFKQMKFIADNVSDWKRVVIAYEPVWAIGTGKTATPEQAQEVHKSLRDWLAKNVSAEVAQSTRIIYGGSVTADN
;
A
#
# COMPACT_ATOMS: atom_id res chain seq x y z
N ASN A 1 -21.09 -2.22 2.13
CA ASN A 1 -21.88 -3.12 3.00
C ASN A 1 -21.71 -4.56 2.51
N LYS A 2 -22.18 -5.58 3.25
CA LYS A 2 -21.97 -7.00 2.86
C LYS A 2 -22.49 -7.34 1.46
N LYS A 3 -23.69 -6.89 1.08
CA LYS A 3 -24.25 -7.13 -0.26
C LYS A 3 -23.33 -6.66 -1.40
N SER A 4 -22.73 -5.48 -1.26
CA SER A 4 -21.76 -4.97 -2.25
C SER A 4 -20.46 -5.77 -2.25
N ILE A 5 -20.00 -6.20 -1.07
CA ILE A 5 -18.83 -7.08 -0.94
C ILE A 5 -19.09 -8.41 -1.64
N ASP A 6 -20.26 -9.02 -1.48
CA ASP A 6 -20.62 -10.29 -2.11
C ASP A 6 -20.58 -10.20 -3.64
N GLY A 7 -21.01 -9.06 -4.20
CA GLY A 7 -20.90 -8.80 -5.64
C GLY A 7 -19.44 -8.78 -6.12
N ILE A 8 -18.55 -8.11 -5.37
CA ILE A 8 -17.11 -8.08 -5.69
C ILE A 8 -16.48 -9.46 -5.54
N ILE A 9 -16.80 -10.18 -4.46
CA ILE A 9 -16.30 -11.55 -4.23
C ILE A 9 -16.74 -12.48 -5.36
N THR A 10 -18.00 -12.38 -5.80
CA THR A 10 -18.52 -13.19 -6.91
C THR A 10 -17.79 -12.85 -8.20
N PHE A 11 -17.62 -11.56 -8.51
CA PHE A 11 -16.84 -11.12 -9.66
C PHE A 11 -15.41 -11.68 -9.66
N LEU A 12 -14.72 -11.64 -8.51
CA LEU A 12 -13.35 -12.17 -8.39
C LEU A 12 -13.27 -13.71 -8.45
N LYS A 13 -14.34 -14.41 -8.08
CA LYS A 13 -14.44 -15.88 -8.19
C LYS A 13 -14.70 -16.32 -9.62
N ASP A 14 -15.58 -15.61 -10.31
CA ASP A 14 -16.02 -15.95 -11.65
C ASP A 14 -15.03 -15.45 -12.72
N GLY A 15 -14.23 -14.43 -12.39
CA GLY A 15 -13.21 -13.87 -13.27
C GLY A 15 -12.01 -14.80 -13.46
N THR A 16 -11.50 -14.85 -14.69
CA THR A 16 -10.24 -15.56 -15.00
C THR A 16 -9.05 -14.73 -14.54
N LEU A 17 -8.55 -15.00 -13.34
CA LEU A 17 -7.32 -14.39 -12.83
C LEU A 17 -6.09 -15.06 -13.44
N ASP A 18 -5.16 -14.27 -13.97
CA ASP A 18 -3.88 -14.79 -14.47
C ASP A 18 -3.09 -15.39 -13.28
N PRO A 19 -2.64 -16.66 -13.36
CA PRO A 19 -1.90 -17.31 -12.28
C PRO A 19 -0.56 -16.63 -11.94
N ASN A 20 -0.06 -15.74 -12.81
CA ASN A 20 1.14 -14.94 -12.57
C ASN A 20 0.87 -13.59 -11.91
N THR A 21 -0.40 -13.27 -11.60
CA THR A 21 -0.78 -12.02 -10.94
C THR A 21 -1.12 -12.27 -9.47
N GLU A 22 -0.49 -11.51 -8.57
CA GLU A 22 -0.88 -11.48 -7.16
C GLU A 22 -2.02 -10.47 -6.97
N VAL A 23 -3.16 -10.94 -6.47
CA VAL A 23 -4.35 -10.11 -6.24
C VAL A 23 -4.59 -9.96 -4.75
N VAL A 24 -4.73 -8.71 -4.30
CA VAL A 24 -4.97 -8.36 -2.90
C VAL A 24 -6.17 -7.42 -2.80
N VAL A 25 -7.10 -7.70 -1.90
CA VAL A 25 -8.26 -6.83 -1.62
C VAL A 25 -8.16 -6.24 -0.21
N ALA A 26 -8.45 -4.94 -0.06
CA ALA A 26 -8.34 -4.23 1.21
C ALA A 26 -9.70 -3.65 1.66
N PRO A 27 -10.60 -4.47 2.25
CA PRO A 27 -11.89 -3.98 2.73
C PRO A 27 -11.73 -3.15 4.02
N PRO A 28 -12.75 -2.37 4.43
CA PRO A 28 -12.77 -1.75 5.74
C PRO A 28 -12.63 -2.78 6.86
N THR A 29 -11.92 -2.44 7.93
CA THR A 29 -11.51 -3.37 9.02
C THR A 29 -12.66 -4.23 9.55
N ILE A 30 -13.85 -3.68 9.71
CA ILE A 30 -15.04 -4.39 10.21
C ILE A 30 -15.51 -5.54 9.30
N TYR A 31 -15.07 -5.58 8.05
CA TYR A 31 -15.39 -6.61 7.06
C TYR A 31 -14.22 -7.57 6.78
N LEU A 32 -13.05 -7.40 7.40
CA LEU A 32 -11.89 -8.27 7.16
C LEU A 32 -12.20 -9.75 7.36
N PRO A 33 -12.79 -10.20 8.51
CA PRO A 33 -13.08 -11.61 8.71
C PRO A 33 -14.12 -12.13 7.71
N TYR A 34 -15.10 -11.29 7.37
CA TYR A 34 -16.15 -11.64 6.40
C TYR A 34 -15.56 -11.87 5.01
N VAL A 35 -14.68 -10.98 4.54
CA VAL A 35 -14.03 -11.13 3.23
C VAL A 35 -13.10 -12.33 3.24
N HIS A 36 -12.26 -12.49 4.27
CA HIS A 36 -11.32 -13.61 4.37
C HIS A 36 -12.02 -14.98 4.31
N GLN A 37 -13.16 -15.12 4.98
CA GLN A 37 -13.94 -16.36 4.97
C GLN A 37 -14.61 -16.67 3.63
N ASN A 38 -14.87 -15.66 2.80
CA ASN A 38 -15.70 -15.81 1.61
C ASN A 38 -14.95 -15.62 0.28
N ILE A 39 -13.75 -15.06 0.28
CA ILE A 39 -12.93 -14.86 -0.93
C ILE A 39 -12.37 -16.19 -1.47
N CYS A 40 -11.98 -16.24 -2.75
CA CYS A 40 -11.27 -17.39 -3.31
C CYS A 40 -9.82 -17.44 -2.82
N GLY A 41 -9.24 -18.65 -2.69
CA GLY A 41 -7.90 -18.84 -2.13
C GLY A 41 -6.74 -18.25 -2.93
N THR A 42 -6.98 -17.83 -4.18
CA THR A 42 -5.99 -17.13 -5.02
C THR A 42 -5.93 -15.62 -4.77
N VAL A 43 -6.91 -15.06 -4.05
CA VAL A 43 -6.97 -13.64 -3.71
C VAL A 43 -6.68 -13.47 -2.22
N GLN A 44 -5.71 -12.64 -1.91
CA GLN A 44 -5.32 -12.34 -0.53
C GLN A 44 -6.09 -11.15 0.02
N VAL A 45 -6.09 -11.02 1.35
CA VAL A 45 -6.79 -9.92 2.05
C VAL A 45 -5.78 -9.06 2.78
N ALA A 46 -5.92 -7.74 2.63
CA ALA A 46 -5.14 -6.74 3.34
C ALA A 46 -6.02 -5.92 4.29
N ALA A 47 -5.46 -5.48 5.40
CA ALA A 47 -6.03 -4.38 6.17
C ALA A 47 -5.68 -3.03 5.53
N GLN A 48 -6.53 -2.02 5.75
CA GLN A 48 -6.29 -0.66 5.24
C GLN A 48 -5.32 0.16 6.12
N ASN A 49 -5.08 -0.29 7.36
CA ASN A 49 -4.17 0.34 8.32
C ASN A 49 -3.93 -0.63 9.51
N CYS A 50 -2.83 -0.43 10.22
CA CYS A 50 -2.60 -0.96 11.57
C CYS A 50 -1.70 -0.03 12.39
N TYR A 51 -1.65 -0.22 13.71
CA TYR A 51 -0.83 0.59 14.60
C TYR A 51 0.59 0.01 14.80
N LYS A 52 1.46 0.81 15.42
CA LYS A 52 2.90 0.53 15.59
C LYS A 52 3.27 -0.32 16.80
N VAL A 53 2.30 -0.82 17.56
CA VAL A 53 2.50 -1.64 18.77
C VAL A 53 1.38 -2.68 18.96
N GLU A 54 1.67 -3.76 19.68
CA GLU A 54 0.78 -4.90 19.92
C GLU A 54 -0.51 -4.51 20.67
N LYS A 55 -0.35 -3.72 21.74
CA LYS A 55 -1.42 -3.37 22.68
C LYS A 55 -1.08 -2.12 23.48
N GLY A 56 -2.11 -1.51 24.05
CA GLY A 56 -2.00 -0.35 24.94
C GLY A 56 -3.31 0.44 24.94
N ALA A 57 -3.26 1.66 25.47
CA ALA A 57 -4.40 2.58 25.51
C ALA A 57 -4.60 3.28 24.14
N PHE A 58 -4.87 2.48 23.09
CA PHE A 58 -5.05 2.93 21.70
C PHE A 58 -6.46 2.60 21.20
N THR A 59 -7.48 3.10 21.88
CA THR A 59 -8.89 2.84 21.54
C THR A 59 -9.18 3.20 20.08
N GLY A 60 -9.69 2.23 19.33
CA GLY A 60 -10.03 2.38 17.91
C GLY A 60 -8.98 1.85 16.93
N GLU A 61 -7.76 1.55 17.40
CA GLU A 61 -6.70 0.99 16.56
C GLU A 61 -6.77 -0.53 16.44
N THR A 62 -6.11 -1.06 15.41
CA THR A 62 -5.91 -2.51 15.17
C THR A 62 -4.42 -2.81 15.15
N SER A 63 -3.97 -3.85 15.86
CA SER A 63 -2.57 -4.27 15.85
C SER A 63 -2.27 -5.32 14.78
N PRO A 64 -1.00 -5.46 14.34
CA PRO A 64 -0.60 -6.54 13.45
C PRO A 64 -0.97 -7.94 13.96
N GLU A 65 -0.90 -8.16 15.27
CA GLU A 65 -1.28 -9.42 15.90
C GLU A 65 -2.77 -9.73 15.69
N MET A 66 -3.66 -8.75 15.87
CA MET A 66 -5.10 -8.93 15.62
C MET A 66 -5.36 -9.28 14.15
N LEU A 67 -4.63 -8.66 13.22
CA LEU A 67 -4.75 -8.98 11.80
C LEU A 67 -4.37 -10.44 11.51
N LYS A 68 -3.22 -10.88 12.06
CA LYS A 68 -2.75 -12.26 11.88
C LYS A 68 -3.67 -13.29 12.50
N ASP A 69 -4.21 -13.01 13.69
CA ASP A 69 -5.19 -13.86 14.35
C ASP A 69 -6.44 -14.08 13.48
N ASN A 70 -6.78 -13.10 12.64
CA ASN A 70 -7.88 -13.16 11.67
C ASN A 70 -7.46 -13.64 10.27
N GLY A 71 -6.26 -14.22 10.12
CA GLY A 71 -5.76 -14.74 8.85
C GLY A 71 -5.37 -13.67 7.82
N ILE A 72 -5.27 -12.41 8.23
CA ILE A 72 -4.93 -11.29 7.35
C ILE A 72 -3.41 -11.13 7.32
N SER A 73 -2.83 -11.26 6.13
CA SER A 73 -1.37 -11.29 5.94
C SER A 73 -0.79 -10.02 5.33
N TRP A 74 -1.64 -9.08 4.89
CA TRP A 74 -1.22 -7.83 4.25
C TRP A 74 -1.76 -6.60 4.98
N VAL A 75 -1.07 -5.48 4.86
CA VAL A 75 -1.57 -4.17 5.32
C VAL A 75 -1.07 -3.03 4.45
N ILE A 76 -1.98 -2.10 4.13
CA ILE A 76 -1.66 -0.81 3.51
C ILE A 76 -1.22 0.15 4.62
N LEU A 77 -0.12 0.87 4.41
CA LEU A 77 0.39 1.85 5.36
C LEU A 77 0.77 3.15 4.65
N GLY A 78 0.51 4.28 5.29
CA GLY A 78 0.88 5.58 4.73
C GLY A 78 0.10 5.97 3.48
N HIS A 79 -1.10 5.43 3.27
CA HIS A 79 -2.03 5.92 2.24
C HIS A 79 -2.18 7.45 2.34
N SER A 80 -2.35 8.12 1.20
CA SER A 80 -2.44 9.59 1.12
C SER A 80 -3.46 10.18 2.10
N GLU A 81 -4.62 9.54 2.28
CA GLU A 81 -5.64 9.95 3.24
C GLU A 81 -5.13 9.89 4.68
N ARG A 82 -4.37 8.84 5.05
CA ARG A 82 -3.77 8.71 6.38
C ARG A 82 -2.74 9.82 6.62
N ARG A 83 -1.94 10.16 5.59
CA ARG A 83 -0.95 11.25 5.66
C ARG A 83 -1.59 12.63 5.75
N HIS A 84 -2.59 12.91 4.93
CA HIS A 84 -3.08 14.27 4.71
C HIS A 84 -4.39 14.61 5.42
N VAL A 85 -5.25 13.62 5.67
CA VAL A 85 -6.50 13.80 6.45
C VAL A 85 -6.24 13.51 7.93
N PHE A 86 -5.54 12.41 8.22
CA PHE A 86 -5.28 11.98 9.61
C PHE A 86 -3.91 12.40 10.15
N GLY A 87 -3.06 13.00 9.31
CA GLY A 87 -1.79 13.60 9.76
C GLY A 87 -0.69 12.61 10.12
N GLU A 88 -0.72 11.38 9.58
CA GLU A 88 0.36 10.42 9.84
C GLU A 88 1.68 10.87 9.22
N SER A 89 2.70 11.07 10.07
CA SER A 89 4.02 11.53 9.65
C SER A 89 4.85 10.41 9.03
N ASN A 90 5.93 10.77 8.33
CA ASN A 90 6.86 9.80 7.77
C ASN A 90 7.48 8.89 8.84
N GLU A 91 7.80 9.48 10.00
CA GLU A 91 8.35 8.77 11.15
C GLU A 91 7.36 7.72 11.66
N LEU A 92 6.09 8.09 11.85
CA LEU A 92 5.05 7.16 12.30
C LEU A 92 4.84 6.02 11.29
N ILE A 93 4.85 6.32 10.00
CA ILE A 93 4.69 5.31 8.94
C ILE A 93 5.89 4.37 8.91
N GLY A 94 7.11 4.88 9.12
CA GLY A 94 8.32 4.06 9.30
C GLY A 94 8.21 3.13 10.51
N GLU A 95 7.76 3.64 11.66
CA GLU A 95 7.55 2.82 12.87
C GLU A 95 6.49 1.72 12.64
N LYS A 96 5.36 2.05 11.99
CA LYS A 96 4.34 1.06 11.62
C LYS A 96 4.88 0.01 10.65
N THR A 97 5.65 0.44 9.65
CA THR A 97 6.32 -0.45 8.67
C THR A 97 7.20 -1.46 9.38
N LYS A 98 8.11 -0.98 10.25
CA LYS A 98 8.99 -1.85 11.03
C LYS A 98 8.19 -2.87 11.82
N TYR A 99 7.22 -2.39 12.59
CA TYR A 99 6.47 -3.24 13.51
C TYR A 99 5.65 -4.31 12.78
N ALA A 100 4.94 -3.92 11.72
CA ALA A 100 4.14 -4.86 10.94
C ALA A 100 4.99 -5.95 10.28
N LEU A 101 6.18 -5.62 9.75
CA LEU A 101 7.13 -6.61 9.21
C LEU A 101 7.69 -7.54 10.29
N GLU A 102 8.07 -7.01 11.46
CA GLU A 102 8.54 -7.80 12.61
C GLU A 102 7.49 -8.81 13.06
N LYS A 103 6.20 -8.46 12.95
CA LYS A 103 5.10 -9.37 13.26
C LYS A 103 4.73 -10.30 12.12
N GLY A 104 5.35 -10.16 10.95
CA GLY A 104 5.21 -11.09 9.84
C GLY A 104 4.10 -10.73 8.86
N LEU A 105 3.63 -9.49 8.84
CA LEU A 105 2.78 -8.98 7.78
C LEU A 105 3.60 -8.61 6.55
N SER A 106 2.98 -8.70 5.39
CA SER A 106 3.45 -8.10 4.15
C SER A 106 2.82 -6.71 3.98
N LEU A 107 3.52 -5.79 3.32
CA LEU A 107 3.19 -4.37 3.34
C LEU A 107 2.96 -3.80 1.95
N ILE A 108 1.99 -2.90 1.88
CA ILE A 108 1.79 -1.98 0.76
C ILE A 108 1.98 -0.55 1.28
N PRO A 109 3.23 -0.08 1.49
CA PRO A 109 3.47 1.31 1.86
C PRO A 109 3.20 2.24 0.66
N CYS A 110 2.42 3.29 0.91
CA CYS A 110 2.08 4.30 -0.07
C CYS A 110 2.96 5.55 0.04
N ILE A 111 3.31 6.09 -1.12
CA ILE A 111 4.06 7.33 -1.29
C ILE A 111 3.48 8.15 -2.44
N GLY A 112 3.66 9.45 -2.39
CA GLY A 112 3.16 10.37 -3.43
C GLY A 112 3.23 11.83 -3.00
N GLU A 113 3.29 12.69 -4.00
CA GLU A 113 3.30 14.13 -3.89
C GLU A 113 1.92 14.75 -4.11
N LYS A 114 1.70 15.93 -3.54
CA LYS A 114 0.54 16.79 -3.80
C LYS A 114 0.69 17.56 -5.11
N LEU A 115 -0.42 18.16 -5.57
CA LEU A 115 -0.43 18.93 -6.81
C LEU A 115 0.55 20.12 -6.77
N ASP A 116 0.58 20.87 -5.68
CA ASP A 116 1.47 22.01 -5.48
C ASP A 116 2.95 21.58 -5.44
N GLU A 117 3.24 20.41 -4.89
CA GLU A 117 4.57 19.81 -4.90
C GLU A 117 4.99 19.38 -6.31
N ARG A 118 4.07 18.78 -7.09
CA ARG A 118 4.30 18.42 -8.50
C ARG A 118 4.56 19.65 -9.36
N ASP A 119 3.70 20.66 -9.26
CA ASP A 119 3.79 21.91 -10.02
C ASP A 119 5.07 22.69 -9.68
N ALA A 120 5.59 22.52 -8.45
CA ALA A 120 6.87 23.07 -8.02
C ALA A 120 8.10 22.23 -8.41
N GLY A 121 7.92 21.11 -9.13
CA GLY A 121 9.01 20.21 -9.53
C GLY A 121 9.64 19.43 -8.37
N LYS A 122 8.88 19.21 -7.28
CA LYS A 122 9.37 18.57 -6.04
C LYS A 122 9.00 17.10 -5.89
N THR A 123 8.44 16.47 -6.92
CA THR A 123 8.01 15.06 -6.87
C THR A 123 9.08 14.16 -6.28
N GLU A 124 10.30 14.18 -6.84
CA GLU A 124 11.41 13.33 -6.39
C GLU A 124 11.82 13.62 -4.94
N GLU A 125 11.90 14.90 -4.56
CA GLU A 125 12.21 15.30 -3.17
C GLU A 125 11.22 14.66 -2.19
N VAL A 126 9.92 14.77 -2.49
CA VAL A 126 8.84 14.26 -1.64
C VAL A 126 8.87 12.74 -1.59
N VAL A 127 8.83 12.05 -2.73
CA VAL A 127 8.72 10.59 -2.76
C VAL A 127 10.00 9.92 -2.25
N PHE A 128 11.19 10.49 -2.50
CA PHE A 128 12.44 9.96 -1.94
C PHE A 128 12.53 10.15 -0.43
N LYS A 129 12.04 11.29 0.09
CA LYS A 129 11.97 11.47 1.54
C LYS A 129 11.04 10.44 2.17
N GLN A 130 9.84 10.26 1.64
CA GLN A 130 8.89 9.26 2.15
C GLN A 130 9.46 7.83 2.05
N MET A 131 10.04 7.49 0.90
CA MET A 131 10.70 6.21 0.65
C MET A 131 11.82 5.95 1.65
N LYS A 132 12.64 6.97 1.98
CA LYS A 132 13.72 6.82 2.95
C LYS A 132 13.22 6.34 4.32
N PHE A 133 12.18 6.97 4.85
CA PHE A 133 11.64 6.59 6.17
C PHE A 133 11.04 5.18 6.18
N ILE A 134 10.48 4.74 5.06
CA ILE A 134 10.03 3.35 4.88
C ILE A 134 11.26 2.44 4.83
N ALA A 135 12.20 2.69 3.92
CA ALA A 135 13.36 1.85 3.65
C ALA A 135 14.28 1.66 4.87
N ASP A 136 14.49 2.71 5.68
CA ASP A 136 15.24 2.64 6.94
C ASP A 136 14.64 1.64 7.95
N ASN A 137 13.37 1.25 7.76
CA ASN A 137 12.59 0.40 8.66
C ASN A 137 12.19 -0.95 8.04
N VAL A 138 12.56 -1.22 6.78
CA VAL A 138 12.27 -2.49 6.11
C VAL A 138 13.38 -3.50 6.38
N SER A 139 13.06 -4.58 7.08
CA SER A 139 13.98 -5.71 7.32
C SER A 139 13.94 -6.78 6.23
N ASP A 140 12.86 -6.86 5.45
CA ASP A 140 12.66 -7.86 4.40
C ASP A 140 11.83 -7.29 3.24
N TRP A 141 12.51 -6.91 2.16
CA TRP A 141 11.89 -6.34 0.97
C TRP A 141 11.06 -7.34 0.15
N LYS A 142 11.21 -8.66 0.37
CA LYS A 142 10.39 -9.67 -0.33
C LYS A 142 8.91 -9.57 0.04
N ARG A 143 8.61 -8.96 1.19
CA ARG A 143 7.27 -8.74 1.73
C ARG A 143 6.75 -7.32 1.50
N VAL A 144 7.37 -6.53 0.62
CA VAL A 144 7.02 -5.13 0.40
C VAL A 144 6.62 -4.88 -1.06
N VAL A 145 5.53 -4.13 -1.25
CA VAL A 145 5.09 -3.55 -2.52
C VAL A 145 4.97 -2.05 -2.34
N ILE A 146 5.73 -1.27 -3.08
CA ILE A 146 5.60 0.19 -3.02
C ILE A 146 4.40 0.60 -3.88
N ALA A 147 3.46 1.35 -3.31
CA ALA A 147 2.41 2.02 -4.08
C ALA A 147 2.77 3.48 -4.29
N TYR A 148 3.03 3.87 -5.53
CA TYR A 148 3.14 5.26 -5.93
C TYR A 148 1.77 5.81 -6.31
N GLU A 149 1.29 6.77 -5.53
CA GLU A 149 -0.05 7.32 -5.61
C GLU A 149 0.04 8.85 -5.64
N PRO A 150 0.23 9.48 -6.81
CA PRO A 150 0.23 10.94 -6.89
C PRO A 150 -1.09 11.46 -6.34
N VAL A 151 -1.04 12.23 -5.26
CA VAL A 151 -2.22 12.58 -4.45
C VAL A 151 -3.25 13.35 -5.28
N TRP A 152 -2.75 14.13 -6.23
CA TRP A 152 -3.55 14.91 -7.17
C TRP A 152 -4.34 14.05 -8.19
N ALA A 153 -4.00 12.77 -8.32
CA ALA A 153 -4.69 11.80 -9.17
C ALA A 153 -5.65 10.88 -8.39
N ILE A 154 -5.88 11.11 -7.09
CA ILE A 154 -6.76 10.26 -6.27
C ILE A 154 -8.16 10.88 -6.21
N GLY A 155 -9.14 10.24 -6.85
CA GLY A 155 -10.55 10.64 -6.77
C GLY A 155 -10.89 11.98 -7.43
N THR A 156 -9.96 12.58 -8.17
CA THR A 156 -10.12 13.88 -8.85
C THR A 156 -10.57 13.74 -10.31
N GLY A 157 -10.54 12.52 -10.87
CA GLY A 157 -10.73 12.28 -12.31
C GLY A 157 -9.56 12.73 -13.17
N LYS A 158 -8.48 13.26 -12.57
CA LYS A 158 -7.19 13.44 -13.23
C LYS A 158 -6.38 12.16 -13.03
N THR A 159 -5.78 11.66 -14.10
CA THR A 159 -4.90 10.49 -14.07
C THR A 159 -3.54 10.92 -14.59
N ALA A 160 -2.46 10.46 -13.95
CA ALA A 160 -1.13 10.62 -14.52
C ALA A 160 -1.06 9.87 -15.85
N THR A 161 -0.41 10.43 -16.86
CA THR A 161 -0.18 9.67 -18.09
C THR A 161 0.75 8.48 -17.81
N PRO A 162 0.70 7.41 -18.60
CA PRO A 162 1.63 6.29 -18.45
C PRO A 162 3.10 6.72 -18.42
N GLU A 163 3.48 7.74 -19.18
CA GLU A 163 4.83 8.30 -19.20
C GLU A 163 5.19 8.99 -17.88
N GLN A 164 4.25 9.75 -17.28
CA GLN A 164 4.45 10.40 -15.98
C GLN A 164 4.58 9.38 -14.86
N ALA A 165 3.76 8.31 -14.89
CA ALA A 165 3.88 7.21 -13.93
C ALA A 165 5.22 6.48 -14.10
N GLN A 166 5.60 6.18 -15.35
CA GLN A 166 6.85 5.49 -15.67
C GLN A 166 8.09 6.30 -15.27
N GLU A 167 8.08 7.62 -15.46
CA GLU A 167 9.15 8.53 -15.03
C GLU A 167 9.42 8.35 -13.53
N VAL A 168 8.38 8.46 -12.70
CA VAL A 168 8.53 8.37 -11.25
C VAL A 168 8.87 6.95 -10.81
N HIS A 169 8.27 5.92 -11.43
CA HIS A 169 8.63 4.52 -11.16
C HIS A 169 10.10 4.23 -11.46
N LYS A 170 10.64 4.78 -12.55
CA LYS A 170 12.07 4.65 -12.88
C LYS A 170 12.92 5.34 -11.81
N SER A 171 12.61 6.58 -11.44
CA SER A 171 13.34 7.32 -10.41
C SER A 171 13.31 6.60 -9.05
N LEU A 172 12.17 6.04 -8.65
CA LEU A 172 12.04 5.23 -7.44
C LEU A 172 12.88 3.94 -7.49
N ARG A 173 12.91 3.27 -8.65
CA ARG A 173 13.73 2.06 -8.84
C ARG A 173 15.23 2.39 -8.79
N ASP A 174 15.65 3.46 -9.42
CA ASP A 174 17.04 3.95 -9.35
C ASP A 174 17.41 4.34 -7.91
N TRP A 175 16.48 4.95 -7.18
CA TRP A 175 16.65 5.25 -5.76
C TRP A 175 16.85 3.98 -4.91
N LEU A 176 16.03 2.94 -5.12
CA LEU A 176 16.19 1.65 -4.44
C LEU A 176 17.55 1.01 -4.74
N ALA A 177 17.99 1.06 -6.00
CA ALA A 177 19.25 0.47 -6.42
C ALA A 177 20.45 1.12 -5.71
N LYS A 178 20.39 2.45 -5.57
CA LYS A 178 21.43 3.25 -4.93
C LYS A 178 21.44 3.15 -3.40
N ASN A 179 20.26 3.16 -2.77
CA ASN A 179 20.14 3.33 -1.33
C ASN A 179 19.86 2.03 -0.57
N VAL A 180 19.42 0.97 -1.25
CA VAL A 180 19.14 -0.33 -0.64
C VAL A 180 20.03 -1.41 -1.24
N SER A 181 19.76 -1.82 -2.48
CA SER A 181 20.62 -2.71 -3.28
C SER A 181 20.05 -2.89 -4.68
N ALA A 182 20.90 -3.31 -5.63
CA ALA A 182 20.46 -3.68 -6.97
C ALA A 182 19.44 -4.84 -6.98
N GLU A 183 19.61 -5.84 -6.11
CA GLU A 183 18.68 -6.97 -5.99
C GLU A 183 17.29 -6.50 -5.55
N VAL A 184 17.22 -5.69 -4.49
CA VAL A 184 15.95 -5.12 -4.00
C VAL A 184 15.29 -4.27 -5.09
N ALA A 185 16.06 -3.45 -5.80
CA ALA A 185 15.54 -2.62 -6.87
C ALA A 185 14.96 -3.44 -8.03
N GLN A 186 15.54 -4.60 -8.34
CA GLN A 186 15.04 -5.47 -9.40
C GLN A 186 13.79 -6.24 -8.97
N SER A 187 13.74 -6.71 -7.72
CA SER A 187 12.64 -7.57 -7.23
C SER A 187 11.44 -6.81 -6.66
N THR A 188 11.63 -5.58 -6.18
CA THR A 188 10.54 -4.80 -5.58
C THR A 188 9.53 -4.37 -6.64
N ARG A 189 8.27 -4.67 -6.35
CA ARG A 189 7.14 -4.22 -7.17
C ARG A 189 6.82 -2.78 -6.77
N ILE A 190 6.67 -1.94 -7.80
CA ILE A 190 6.23 -0.55 -7.67
C ILE A 190 4.94 -0.47 -8.48
N ILE A 191 3.82 -0.32 -7.79
CA ILE A 191 2.48 -0.22 -8.40
C ILE A 191 2.05 1.23 -8.45
N TYR A 192 1.24 1.56 -9.46
CA TYR A 192 0.63 2.88 -9.61
C TYR A 192 -0.79 2.86 -9.03
N GLY A 193 -1.16 3.89 -8.25
CA GLY A 193 -2.45 3.92 -7.53
C GLY A 193 -3.21 5.25 -7.59
N GLY A 194 -3.32 5.88 -8.76
CA GLY A 194 -4.12 7.11 -8.94
C GLY A 194 -5.14 7.02 -10.08
N SER A 195 -6.44 6.96 -9.75
CA SER A 195 -7.57 6.93 -10.73
C SER A 195 -7.42 5.89 -11.85
N VAL A 196 -6.95 4.68 -11.50
CA VAL A 196 -6.87 3.54 -12.42
C VAL A 196 -8.27 3.02 -12.74
N THR A 197 -8.56 2.80 -14.02
CA THR A 197 -9.81 2.20 -14.51
C THR A 197 -9.48 1.06 -15.48
N ALA A 198 -10.50 0.36 -15.99
CA ALA A 198 -10.27 -0.68 -17.00
C ALA A 198 -9.79 -0.12 -18.37
N ASP A 199 -9.96 1.17 -18.60
CA ASP A 199 -9.69 1.82 -19.89
C ASP A 199 -8.25 2.37 -20.00
N ASN A 200 -7.53 2.53 -18.88
CA ASN A 200 -6.22 3.19 -18.80
C ASN A 200 -5.13 2.31 -18.17
#